data_AF-A0A538MJE2-F1
#
_entry.id   AF-A0A538MJE2-F1
#
_cell.length_a   1.000
_cell.length_b   1.000
_cell.length_c   1.000
_cell.angle_alpha   90.00
_cell.angle_beta   90.00
_cell.angle_gamma   90.00
#
_symmetry.space_group_name_H-M   'P 1'
#
loop_
_entity.id
_entity.type
_entity.pdbx_description
1 polymer ?
#
loop_
_entity_poly.entity_id
_entity_poly.type
_entity_poly.pdbx_seq_one_letter_code
_entity_poly.pdbx_strand_id
1 'polypeptide(L)'
;MRGKMLWFNEVKDLGFILTDEGERLSVLGDGFAGGKRPEGRCAHLAVSFEIAENGGDRQAENVVLVDEAAPRRARMRGRGGRR
;
A
#
# COMPACT_ATOMS: atom_id res chain seq x y z
N MET A 1 2.72 8.34 9.48
CA MET A 1 1.43 7.61 9.61
C MET A 1 1.53 6.26 8.92
N ARG A 2 0.70 5.29 9.31
CA ARG A 2 0.62 3.97 8.67
C ARG A 2 -0.82 3.65 8.28
N GLY A 3 -0.95 2.78 7.29
CA GLY A 3 -2.24 2.33 6.80
C GLY A 3 -2.09 1.28 5.73
N LYS A 4 -3.18 1.00 5.02
CA LYS A 4 -3.26 0.03 3.95
C LYS A 4 -3.72 0.70 2.67
N MET A 5 -3.04 0.43 1.57
CA MET A 5 -3.46 0.87 0.26
C MET A 5 -4.79 0.18 -0.10
N LEU A 6 -5.82 0.95 -0.47
CA LEU A 6 -7.08 0.36 -0.96
C LEU A 6 -6.97 0.04 -2.44
N TRP A 7 -6.54 1.04 -3.21
CA TRP A 7 -6.29 0.94 -4.64
C TRP A 7 -5.50 2.16 -5.10
N PHE A 8 -4.77 1.99 -6.19
CA PHE A 8 -4.12 3.07 -6.92
C PHE A 8 -4.32 2.84 -8.41
N ASN A 9 -4.62 3.90 -9.14
CA ASN A 9 -4.75 3.89 -10.59
C ASN A 9 -3.57 4.66 -11.18
N GLU A 10 -2.65 3.91 -11.79
CA GLU A 10 -1.44 4.43 -12.44
C GLU A 10 -1.73 5.37 -13.61
N VAL A 11 -2.83 5.15 -14.35
CA VAL A 11 -3.19 5.99 -15.51
C VAL A 11 -3.75 7.34 -15.06
N LYS A 12 -4.46 7.35 -13.92
CA LYS A 12 -5.06 8.57 -13.36
C LYS A 12 -4.18 9.24 -12.31
N ASP A 13 -3.05 8.62 -11.95
CA ASP A 13 -2.17 9.03 -10.84
C ASP A 13 -2.94 9.36 -9.55
N LEU A 14 -3.95 8.55 -9.25
CA LEU A 14 -4.85 8.75 -8.11
C LEU A 14 -5.13 7.43 -7.43
N GLY A 15 -5.15 7.44 -6.10
CA GLY A 15 -5.56 6.32 -5.28
C GLY A 15 -6.11 6.73 -3.94
N PHE A 16 -6.40 5.72 -3.11
CA PHE A 16 -6.83 5.90 -1.74
C PHE A 16 -6.10 4.95 -0.80
N ILE A 17 -5.79 5.48 0.37
CA ILE A 17 -5.21 4.75 1.51
C ILE A 17 -6.26 4.71 2.61
N LEU A 18 -6.39 3.56 3.26
CA LEU A 18 -7.12 3.40 4.51
C LEU A 18 -6.13 3.58 5.66
N THR A 19 -6.33 4.61 6.47
CA THR A 19 -5.52 4.83 7.68
C THR A 19 -5.86 3.77 8.74
N ASP A 20 -4.97 3.56 9.71
CA ASP A 20 -5.24 2.64 10.82
C ASP A 20 -6.44 3.11 11.69
N GLU A 21 -6.80 4.39 11.61
CA GLU A 21 -7.97 4.99 12.26
C GLU A 21 -9.28 4.72 11.49
N GLY A 22 -9.20 4.09 10.31
CA GLY A 22 -10.34 3.78 9.46
C GLY A 22 -10.75 4.92 8.53
N GLU A 23 -9.97 5.98 8.46
CA GLU A 23 -10.21 7.11 7.54
C GLU A 23 -9.67 6.79 6.14
N ARG A 24 -10.30 7.37 5.11
CA ARG A 24 -9.85 7.26 3.73
C ARG A 24 -9.14 8.54 3.34
N LEU A 25 -7.89 8.40 2.94
CA LEU A 25 -7.06 9.51 2.50
C LEU A 25 -6.75 9.36 1.01
N SER A 26 -6.88 10.44 0.24
CA SER A 26 -6.48 10.45 -1.16
C SER A 26 -4.96 10.49 -1.29
N VAL A 27 -4.43 9.80 -2.29
CA VAL A 27 -3.01 9.83 -2.65
C VAL A 27 -2.87 10.11 -4.14
N LEU A 28 -1.97 11.03 -4.49
CA LEU A 28 -1.59 11.33 -5.87
C LEU A 28 -0.31 10.58 -6.24
N GLY A 29 -0.10 10.34 -7.54
CA GLY A 29 1.10 9.70 -8.06
C GLY A 29 2.41 10.41 -7.67
N ASP A 30 2.35 11.73 -7.49
CA ASP A 30 3.50 12.54 -7.07
C ASP A 30 3.73 12.49 -5.55
N GLY A 31 2.77 11.97 -4.79
CA GLY A 31 2.91 11.73 -3.36
C GLY A 31 3.77 10.52 -3.01
N PHE A 32 4.16 9.69 -3.99
CA PHE A 32 5.01 8.52 -3.75
C PHE A 32 6.48 8.90 -3.64
N ALA A 33 7.09 8.53 -2.51
CA ALA A 33 8.50 8.84 -2.25
C ALA A 33 9.41 8.16 -3.28
N GLY A 34 10.27 8.96 -3.93
CA GLY A 34 11.21 8.48 -4.94
C GLY A 34 10.55 7.94 -6.21
N GLY A 35 9.30 8.32 -6.49
CA GLY A 35 8.58 7.90 -7.70
C GLY A 35 8.25 6.41 -7.74
N LYS A 36 8.36 5.70 -6.62
CA LYS A 36 8.05 4.27 -6.52
C LYS A 36 6.54 4.05 -6.41
N ARG A 37 5.86 4.25 -7.53
CA ARG A 37 4.43 4.02 -7.67
C ARG A 37 4.16 2.51 -7.75
N PRO A 38 3.10 2.00 -7.12
CA PRO A 38 2.72 0.61 -7.26
C PRO A 38 2.17 0.35 -8.67
N GLU A 39 2.76 -0.62 -9.36
CA GLU A 39 2.27 -1.11 -10.65
C GLU A 39 1.34 -2.31 -10.43
N GLY A 40 0.14 -2.28 -11.02
CA GLY A 40 -0.83 -3.36 -10.90
C GLY A 40 -1.52 -3.48 -9.52
N ARG A 41 -1.66 -4.71 -8.99
CA ARG A 41 -2.48 -4.97 -7.79
C ARG A 41 -1.76 -4.51 -6.52
N CYS A 42 -2.26 -3.41 -5.93
CA CYS A 42 -1.74 -2.85 -4.68
C CYS A 42 -2.75 -2.83 -3.52
N ALA A 43 -3.93 -3.42 -3.69
CA ALA A 43 -4.93 -3.50 -2.63
C ALA A 43 -4.40 -4.27 -1.42
N HIS A 44 -4.67 -3.75 -0.23
CA HIS A 44 -4.28 -4.25 1.09
C HIS A 44 -2.77 -4.23 1.41
N LEU A 45 -1.94 -3.61 0.57
CA LEU A 45 -0.51 -3.45 0.88
C LEU A 45 -0.32 -2.45 2.03
N ALA A 46 0.57 -2.78 2.97
CA ALA A 46 0.94 -1.86 4.03
C ALA A 46 1.71 -0.67 3.43
N VAL A 47 1.33 0.54 3.81
CA VAL A 47 1.95 1.78 3.36
C VAL A 47 2.29 2.67 4.54
N SER A 48 3.46 3.31 4.46
CA SER A 48 3.85 4.40 5.34
C SER A 48 3.71 5.71 4.58
N PHE A 49 3.09 6.72 5.18
CA PHE A 49 2.82 8.00 4.53
C PHE A 49 2.80 9.13 5.55
N GLU A 50 2.85 10.35 5.05
CA GLU A 50 2.63 11.59 5.80
C GLU A 50 1.36 12.25 5.30
N ILE A 51 0.65 12.96 6.18
CA ILE A 51 -0.54 13.71 5.80
C ILE A 51 -0.10 15.13 5.55
N ALA A 52 -0.31 15.61 4.33
CA ALA A 52 -0.14 17.01 3.97
C ALA A 52 -1.51 17.64 3.74
N GLU A 53 -1.68 18.87 4.23
CA GLU A 53 -2.85 19.70 3.92
C GLU A 53 -2.45 20.66 2.81
N ASN A 54 -2.99 20.43 1.62
CA ASN A 54 -2.70 21.26 0.45
C ASN A 54 -3.99 21.94 -0.02
N GLY A 55 -4.05 23.26 0.13
CA GLY A 55 -5.23 24.05 -0.30
C GLY A 55 -6.53 23.76 0.46
N GLY A 56 -6.48 23.08 1.61
CA GLY A 56 -7.65 22.71 2.41
C GLY A 56 -8.07 21.24 2.27
N ASP A 57 -7.47 20.50 1.34
CA ASP A 57 -7.68 19.05 1.21
C ASP A 57 -6.55 18.27 1.88
N ARG A 58 -6.93 17.22 2.62
CA ARG A 58 -5.97 16.27 3.21
C ARG A 58 -5.57 15.21 2.19
N GLN A 59 -4.28 15.14 1.91
CA GLN A 59 -3.70 14.17 0.99
C GLN A 59 -2.51 13.44 1.62
N ALA A 60 -2.23 12.23 1.14
CA ALA A 60 -1.06 11.46 1.53
C ALA A 60 0.13 11.85 0.66
N GLU A 61 1.22 12.23 1.32
CA GLU A 61 2.53 12.51 0.72
C GLU A 61 3.60 11.60 1.33
N ASN A 62 4.79 11.58 0.72
CA ASN A 62 5.90 10.70 1.09
C ASN A 62 5.48 9.23 1.27
N VAL A 63 4.59 8.75 0.40
CA VAL A 63 4.04 7.39 0.46
C VAL A 63 5.10 6.39 0.05
N VAL A 64 5.35 5.43 0.95
CA VAL A 64 6.27 4.31 0.77
C VAL A 64 5.48 3.02 0.96
N LEU A 65 5.53 2.14 -0.04
CA LEU A 65 5.04 0.77 0.08
C LEU A 65 5.99 0.01 1.01
N VAL A 66 5.46 -0.47 2.12
CA VAL A 66 6.18 -1.35 3.04
C VAL A 66 5.76 -2.76 2.66
N ASP A 67 6.67 -3.48 1.99
CA ASP A 67 6.49 -4.92 1.82
C ASP A 67 6.50 -5.56 3.21
N GLU A 68 5.31 -5.79 3.76
CA GLU A 68 5.13 -6.66 4.90
C GLU A 68 5.43 -8.07 4.39
N ALA A 69 6.71 -8.43 4.43
CA ALA A 69 7.25 -9.69 3.97
C ALA A 69 6.36 -10.82 4.49
N ALA A 70 5.48 -11.33 3.63
CA ALA A 70 4.52 -12.35 4.00
C ALA A 70 5.30 -13.47 4.70
N PRO A 71 4.91 -13.88 5.92
CA PRO A 71 5.58 -14.98 6.60
C PRO A 71 5.51 -16.18 5.67
N ARG A 72 6.68 -16.62 5.19
CA ARG A 72 6.85 -17.68 4.20
C ARG A 72 5.94 -18.84 4.57
N ARG A 73 4.80 -18.96 3.89
CA ARG A 73 3.84 -20.04 4.14
C ARG A 73 4.62 -21.33 3.94
N ALA A 74 4.81 -22.10 5.01
CA ALA A 74 5.60 -23.31 4.97
C ALA A 74 5.06 -24.20 3.84
N ARG A 75 5.92 -24.52 2.86
CA ARG A 75 5.57 -25.47 1.81
C ARG A 75 5.31 -26.80 2.51
N MET A 76 4.05 -27.23 2.50
CA MET A 76 3.64 -28.53 3.02
C MET A 76 4.41 -29.59 2.22
N ARG A 77 5.51 -30.12 2.79
CA ARG A 77 6.16 -31.30 2.23
C ARG A 77 5.22 -32.46 2.47
N GLY A 78 4.35 -32.72 1.48
CA GLY A 78 3.48 -33.88 1.46
C GLY A 78 4.32 -35.12 1.75
N ARG A 79 4.14 -35.65 2.96
CA ARG A 79 4.72 -36.90 3.41
C ARG A 79 3.75 -37.99 2.95
N GLY A 80 4.00 -38.57 1.78
CA GLY A 80 3.26 -39.74 1.30
C GLY A 80 4.03 -40.37 0.15
N GLY A 81 4.50 -41.61 0.23
CA GLY A 81 4.47 -42.57 1.32
C GLY A 81 5.36 -43.75 0.97
N ARG A 82 5.67 -44.54 2.00
CA ARG A 82 6.22 -45.91 1.97
C ARG A 82 5.52 -46.73 0.87
N ARG A 83 6.16 -47.59 0.09
CA ARG A 83 6.93 -48.79 0.46
C ARG A 83 7.66 -49.31 -0.78
#